data_AF-A0A8R2FEG8-F1
#
_entry.id   AF-A0A8R2FEG8-F1
#
_cell.length_a   1.000
_cell.length_b   1.000
_cell.length_c   1.000
_cell.angle_alpha   90.00
_cell.angle_beta   90.00
_cell.angle_gamma   90.00
#
_symmetry.space_group_name_H-M   'P 1'
#
loop_
_entity.id
_entity.type
_entity.pdbx_description
1 polymer ?
#
loop_
_entity_poly.entity_id
_entity_poly.type
_entity_poly.pdbx_seq_one_letter_code
_entity_poly.pdbx_strand_id
1 'polypeptide(L)'
;MSGVDRADQMISYYSCPRKSARWYKKVLFHLLDVTIWNTFFIYKKHFSLNNLRFKDFRDSLIRNFIQIPVDATSDQLFKKIKPKRSDIVIPDNAHFQVTIPLPEGYKRKKYFKNCVVRFKKKVRKQTSFQCKTCKVGLCAGKCFEVYHIDKNLE
;
A
#
# COMPACT_ATOMS: atom_id res chain seq x y z
N MET A 1 36.44 25.27 18.08
CA MET A 1 35.51 25.31 16.93
C MET A 1 34.55 24.15 17.08
N SER A 2 33.22 24.26 17.04
CA SER A 2 32.33 25.41 16.87
C SER A 2 30.99 24.97 17.47
N GLY A 3 30.59 25.51 18.63
CA GLY A 3 29.30 25.13 19.25
C GLY A 3 28.10 25.41 18.34
N VAL A 4 28.28 26.36 17.42
CA VAL A 4 27.34 26.72 16.35
C VAL A 4 27.17 25.55 15.37
N ASP A 5 28.26 24.96 14.87
CA ASP A 5 28.20 23.85 13.91
C ASP A 5 27.49 22.63 14.50
N ARG A 6 27.70 22.37 15.80
CA ARG A 6 27.00 21.29 16.50
C ARG A 6 25.50 21.58 16.64
N ALA A 7 25.13 22.81 16.96
CA ALA A 7 23.71 23.20 17.04
C ALA A 7 23.03 23.11 15.67
N ASP A 8 23.69 23.59 14.62
CA ASP A 8 23.19 23.53 13.24
C ASP A 8 23.04 22.07 12.78
N GLN A 9 24.02 21.22 13.08
CA GLN A 9 23.93 19.78 12.83
C GLN A 9 22.73 19.14 13.55
N MET A 10 22.50 19.48 14.83
CA MET A 10 21.35 18.95 15.60
C MET A 10 20.01 19.40 15.02
N ILE A 11 19.92 20.65 14.59
CA ILE A 11 18.73 21.20 13.93
C ILE A 11 18.49 20.49 12.59
N SER A 12 19.55 20.23 11.81
CA SER A 12 19.45 19.59 10.49
C SER A 12 18.81 18.20 10.54
N TYR A 13 19.03 17.42 11.62
CA TYR A 13 18.48 16.07 11.75
C TYR A 13 16.96 16.00 11.84
N TYR A 14 16.31 17.04 12.36
CA TYR A 14 14.87 17.06 12.56
C TYR A 14 14.19 18.29 11.95
N SER A 15 14.82 18.92 10.96
CA SER A 15 14.30 20.14 10.36
C SER A 15 12.99 19.86 9.59
N CYS A 16 12.07 20.83 9.61
CA CYS A 16 10.78 20.75 8.90
C CYS A 16 10.67 21.67 7.65
N PRO A 17 11.69 21.80 6.78
CA PRO A 17 11.58 22.68 5.64
C PRO A 17 10.74 21.98 4.56
N ARG A 18 9.56 22.54 4.27
CA ARG A 18 8.74 22.11 3.13
C ARG A 18 9.14 22.89 1.89
N LYS A 19 9.03 22.24 0.71
CA LYS A 19 9.18 22.94 -0.58
C LYS A 19 8.15 24.07 -0.65
N SER A 20 8.63 25.31 -0.62
CA SER A 20 7.82 26.52 -0.68
C SER A 20 8.51 27.54 -1.58
N ALA A 21 7.74 28.14 -2.50
CA ALA A 21 8.20 29.24 -3.37
C ALA A 21 8.42 30.54 -2.58
N ARG A 22 7.79 30.69 -1.41
CA ARG A 22 7.90 31.89 -0.57
C ARG A 22 9.05 31.74 0.45
N TRP A 23 10.04 32.63 0.38
CA TRP A 23 11.27 32.55 1.19
C TRP A 23 11.03 32.74 2.69
N TYR A 24 10.13 33.65 3.09
CA TYR A 24 9.86 33.95 4.49
C TYR A 24 9.34 32.74 5.27
N LYS A 25 8.65 31.81 4.60
CA LYS A 25 8.20 30.55 5.21
C LYS A 25 9.38 29.68 5.63
N LYS A 26 10.47 29.66 4.86
CA LYS A 26 11.69 28.92 5.21
C LYS A 26 12.34 29.49 6.46
N VAL A 27 12.42 30.82 6.56
CA VAL A 27 12.97 31.51 7.74
C VAL A 27 12.13 31.21 8.97
N LEU A 28 10.81 31.28 8.88
CA LEU A 28 9.91 30.95 9.99
C LEU A 28 10.12 29.50 10.49
N PHE A 29 10.16 28.52 9.59
CA PHE A 29 10.38 27.12 9.98
C PHE A 29 11.75 26.90 10.61
N HIS A 30 12.80 27.56 10.09
CA HIS A 30 14.12 27.50 10.68
C HIS A 30 14.15 28.11 12.09
N LEU A 31 13.52 29.26 12.30
CA LEU A 31 13.37 29.86 13.62
C LEU A 31 12.65 28.92 14.59
N LEU A 32 11.58 28.26 14.15
CA LEU A 32 10.89 27.26 14.97
C LEU A 32 11.82 26.10 15.35
N ASP A 33 12.57 25.54 14.39
CA ASP A 33 13.50 24.44 14.67
C ASP A 33 14.58 24.86 15.70
N VAL A 34 15.13 26.09 15.57
CA VAL A 34 16.08 26.69 16.52
C VAL A 34 15.44 26.85 17.91
N THR A 35 14.21 27.36 18.00
CA THR A 35 13.52 27.54 19.29
C THR A 35 13.33 26.21 20.01
N ILE A 36 12.92 25.15 19.32
CA ILE A 36 12.71 23.83 19.91
C ILE A 36 14.02 23.26 20.46
N TRP A 37 15.13 23.44 19.73
CA TRP A 37 16.46 23.01 20.19
C TRP A 37 16.91 23.77 21.44
N ASN A 38 16.73 25.10 21.46
CA ASN A 38 17.07 25.93 22.62
C ASN A 38 16.21 25.57 23.84
N THR A 39 14.90 25.37 23.67
CA THR A 39 14.02 24.93 24.76
C THR A 39 14.44 23.56 25.29
N PHE A 40 14.81 22.61 24.42
CA PHE A 40 15.32 21.31 24.85
C PHE A 40 16.59 21.44 25.69
N PHE A 41 17.53 22.30 25.27
CA PHE A 41 18.77 22.53 26.00
C PHE A 41 18.51 23.12 27.41
N ILE A 42 17.62 24.12 27.49
CA ILE A 42 17.20 24.72 28.76
C ILE A 42 16.52 23.67 29.65
N TYR A 43 15.59 22.89 29.08
CA TYR A 43 14.87 21.84 29.80
C TYR A 43 15.82 20.79 30.36
N LYS A 44 16.78 20.34 29.55
CA LYS A 44 17.80 19.37 29.96
C LYS A 44 18.66 19.90 31.12
N LYS A 45 19.05 21.18 31.05
CA LYS A 45 19.87 21.83 32.07
C LYS A 45 19.09 22.08 33.38
N HIS A 46 17.84 22.49 33.28
CA HIS A 46 17.00 22.80 34.44
C HIS A 46 16.64 21.55 35.26
N PHE A 47 16.34 20.43 34.59
CA PHE A 47 15.93 19.19 35.25
C PHE A 47 17.06 18.16 35.40
N SER A 48 18.31 18.50 35.04
CA SER A 48 19.48 17.60 35.10
C SER A 48 19.26 16.24 34.42
N LEU A 49 18.47 16.21 33.34
CA LEU A 49 18.06 14.99 32.65
C LEU A 49 19.11 14.55 31.61
N ASN A 50 20.18 13.91 32.07
CA ASN A 50 21.28 13.53 31.17
C ASN A 50 20.86 12.55 30.05
N ASN A 51 19.89 11.68 30.32
CA ASN A 51 19.46 10.60 29.42
C ASN A 51 18.30 10.97 28.48
N LEU A 52 17.74 12.18 28.57
CA LEU A 52 16.63 12.57 27.69
C LEU A 52 17.13 12.80 26.26
N ARG A 53 16.56 12.07 25.30
CA ARG A 53 16.84 12.26 23.88
C ARG A 53 15.97 13.38 23.33
N PHE A 54 16.51 14.12 22.36
CA PHE A 54 15.79 15.22 21.72
C PHE A 54 14.48 14.76 21.05
N LYS A 55 14.46 13.55 20.47
CA LYS A 55 13.26 12.94 19.89
C LYS A 55 12.15 12.77 20.91
N ASP A 56 12.46 12.21 22.08
CA ASP A 56 11.47 11.92 23.13
C ASP A 56 10.87 13.22 23.69
N PHE A 57 11.70 14.27 23.81
CA PHE A 57 11.23 15.62 24.16
C PHE A 57 10.29 16.20 23.10
N ARG A 58 10.64 16.10 21.82
CA ARG A 58 9.81 16.59 20.71
C ARG A 58 8.48 15.85 20.62
N ASP A 59 8.48 14.53 20.79
CA ASP A 59 7.24 13.73 20.81
C ASP A 59 6.33 14.15 21.96
N SER A 60 6.90 14.45 23.13
CA SER A 60 6.16 14.97 24.29
C SER A 60 5.58 16.36 24.00
N LEU A 61 6.35 17.25 23.37
CA LEU A 61 5.84 18.56 22.95
C LEU A 61 4.66 18.44 21.97
N ILE A 62 4.78 17.59 20.95
CA ILE A 62 3.73 17.39 19.95
C ILE A 62 2.45 16.86 20.62
N ARG A 63 2.58 15.87 21.52
CA ARG A 63 1.44 15.32 22.27
C ARG A 63 0.75 16.40 23.10
N ASN A 64 1.52 17.25 23.77
CA ASN A 64 0.97 18.36 24.56
C ASN A 64 0.26 19.39 23.70
N PHE A 65 0.83 19.79 22.55
CA PHE A 65 0.21 20.76 21.65
C PHE A 65 -1.09 20.26 21.03
N ILE A 66 -1.19 18.96 20.72
CA ILE A 66 -2.37 18.35 20.10
C ILE A 66 -3.34 17.81 21.18
N GLN A 67 -3.02 17.95 22.47
CA GLN A 67 -3.82 17.44 23.60
C GLN A 67 -4.11 15.94 23.50
N ILE A 68 -3.13 15.17 23.04
CA ILE A 68 -3.23 13.72 22.92
C ILE A 68 -2.83 13.07 24.26
N PRO A 69 -3.59 12.10 24.79
CA PRO A 69 -3.20 11.37 25.98
C PRO A 69 -1.83 10.68 25.78
N VAL A 70 -0.98 10.72 26.80
CA VAL A 70 0.38 10.14 26.75
C VAL A 70 0.32 8.63 26.42
N ASP A 71 -0.73 7.96 26.89
CA ASP A 71 -0.93 6.51 26.73
C ASP A 71 -1.73 6.13 25.47
N ALA A 72 -2.18 7.11 24.69
CA ALA A 72 -2.97 6.83 23.48
C ALA A 72 -2.05 6.35 22.35
N THR A 73 -2.26 5.11 21.91
CA THR A 73 -1.56 4.53 20.76
C THR A 73 -2.19 5.03 19.45
N SER A 74 -1.40 5.13 18.38
CA SER A 74 -1.88 5.52 17.05
C SER A 74 -3.08 4.69 16.57
N ASP A 75 -3.12 3.39 16.89
CA ASP A 75 -4.25 2.51 16.55
C ASP A 75 -5.53 2.80 17.34
N GLN A 76 -5.44 3.45 18.51
CA GLN A 76 -6.60 3.89 19.30
C GLN A 76 -7.15 5.23 18.78
N LEU A 77 -6.27 6.14 18.36
CA LEU A 77 -6.63 7.48 17.86
C LEU A 77 -7.12 7.43 16.41
N PHE A 78 -6.40 6.71 15.57
CA PHE A 78 -6.78 6.48 14.18
C PHE A 78 -7.41 5.10 14.14
N LYS A 79 -8.73 5.03 14.31
CA LYS A 79 -9.50 3.85 13.91
C LYS A 79 -9.18 3.62 12.43
N LYS A 80 -8.19 2.77 12.14
CA LYS A 80 -7.97 2.26 10.79
C LYS A 80 -9.28 1.58 10.45
N ILE A 81 -10.08 2.23 9.61
CA ILE A 81 -11.16 1.58 8.90
C ILE A 81 -10.43 0.52 8.08
N LYS A 82 -10.27 -0.67 8.66
CA LYS A 82 -9.90 -1.83 7.87
C LYS A 82 -10.99 -1.86 6.81
N PRO A 83 -10.65 -1.74 5.51
CA PRO A 83 -11.67 -1.92 4.49
C PRO A 83 -12.33 -3.24 4.83
N LYS A 84 -13.64 -3.23 5.13
CA LYS A 84 -14.40 -4.47 5.26
C LYS A 84 -14.08 -5.19 3.96
N ARG A 85 -13.34 -6.29 4.03
CA ARG A 85 -13.34 -7.24 2.92
C ARG A 85 -14.80 -7.64 2.85
N SER A 86 -15.54 -7.04 1.92
CA SER A 86 -16.80 -7.63 1.51
C SER A 86 -16.39 -9.01 1.06
N ASP A 87 -16.78 -10.04 1.79
CA ASP A 87 -16.69 -11.40 1.29
C ASP A 87 -17.40 -11.34 -0.07
N ILE A 88 -16.62 -11.43 -1.14
CA ILE A 88 -17.18 -11.39 -2.49
C ILE A 88 -17.96 -12.69 -2.59
N VAL A 89 -19.28 -12.60 -2.41
CA VAL A 89 -20.19 -13.72 -2.60
C VAL A 89 -20.17 -14.00 -4.10
N ILE A 90 -19.33 -14.96 -4.49
CA ILE A 90 -19.26 -15.45 -5.86
C ILE A 90 -20.52 -16.31 -6.08
N PRO A 91 -21.39 -15.99 -7.05
CA PRO A 91 -22.54 -16.84 -7.35
C PRO A 91 -22.09 -18.26 -7.72
N ASP A 92 -22.82 -19.29 -7.26
CA ASP A 92 -22.49 -20.69 -7.56
C ASP A 92 -22.45 -20.99 -9.08
N ASN A 93 -23.21 -20.22 -9.87
CA ASN A 93 -23.24 -20.30 -11.34
C ASN A 93 -22.16 -19.48 -12.05
N ALA A 94 -21.22 -18.87 -11.31
CA ALA A 94 -20.18 -18.07 -11.92
C ALA A 94 -19.15 -18.95 -12.63
N HIS A 95 -19.01 -18.73 -13.94
CA HIS A 95 -18.01 -19.39 -14.77
C HIS A 95 -16.73 -18.55 -14.78
N PHE A 96 -15.61 -19.14 -14.35
CA PHE A 96 -14.31 -18.47 -14.34
C PHE A 96 -13.32 -19.14 -15.30
N GLN A 97 -12.48 -18.31 -15.91
CA GLN A 97 -11.40 -18.76 -16.77
C GLN A 97 -10.18 -19.14 -15.92
N VAL A 98 -9.68 -20.35 -16.12
CA VAL A 98 -8.50 -20.89 -15.43
C VAL A 98 -7.55 -21.49 -16.47
N THR A 99 -6.26 -21.53 -16.17
CA THR A 99 -5.28 -22.23 -17.02
C THR A 99 -5.55 -23.74 -17.05
N ILE A 100 -5.34 -24.37 -18.19
CA ILE A 100 -5.54 -25.82 -18.33
C ILE A 100 -4.48 -26.55 -17.49
N PRO A 101 -4.87 -27.48 -16.59
CA PRO A 101 -3.91 -28.26 -15.81
C PRO A 101 -3.06 -29.14 -16.74
N LEU A 102 -1.80 -29.34 -16.34
CA LEU A 102 -0.89 -30.17 -17.10
C LEU A 102 -1.27 -31.65 -16.92
N PRO A 103 -1.37 -32.44 -18.00
CA PRO A 103 -1.47 -33.88 -17.89
C PRO A 103 -0.19 -34.46 -17.26
N GLU A 104 -0.35 -35.58 -16.56
CA GLU A 104 0.75 -36.28 -15.92
C GLU A 104 1.81 -36.72 -16.96
N GLY A 105 3.08 -36.40 -16.72
CA GLY A 105 4.17 -36.66 -17.67
C GLY A 105 4.33 -35.65 -18.83
N TYR A 106 3.58 -34.55 -18.85
CA TYR A 106 3.69 -33.55 -19.92
C TYR A 106 4.96 -32.68 -19.81
N LYS A 107 5.82 -32.74 -20.82
CA LYS A 107 7.16 -32.10 -20.81
C LYS A 107 7.16 -30.57 -20.89
N ARG A 108 6.08 -29.92 -21.35
CA ARG A 108 6.05 -28.46 -21.57
C ARG A 108 5.29 -27.73 -20.45
N LYS A 109 5.70 -26.49 -20.15
CA LYS A 109 5.10 -25.66 -19.07
C LYS A 109 3.62 -25.27 -19.27
N LYS A 110 3.08 -25.39 -20.49
CA LYS A 110 1.70 -25.00 -20.82
C LYS A 110 1.06 -26.04 -21.74
N TYR A 111 -0.16 -26.45 -21.40
CA TYR A 111 -0.98 -27.32 -22.23
C TYR A 111 -2.02 -26.48 -22.99
N PHE A 112 -2.31 -26.86 -24.24
CA PHE A 112 -3.22 -26.13 -25.12
C PHE A 112 -4.33 -27.05 -25.63
N LYS A 113 -5.57 -26.57 -25.58
CA LYS A 113 -6.74 -27.18 -26.23
C LYS A 113 -7.22 -26.31 -27.38
N ASN A 114 -7.94 -26.89 -28.34
CA ASN A 114 -8.63 -26.11 -29.36
C ASN A 114 -9.83 -25.38 -28.75
N CYS A 115 -10.05 -24.12 -29.15
CA CYS A 115 -11.21 -23.36 -28.72
C CYS A 115 -12.48 -23.86 -29.44
N VAL A 116 -13.48 -24.30 -28.68
CA VAL A 116 -14.72 -24.88 -29.23
C VAL A 116 -15.51 -23.87 -30.07
N VAL A 117 -15.63 -22.63 -29.62
CA VAL A 117 -16.36 -21.57 -30.35
C VAL A 117 -15.71 -21.26 -31.71
N ARG A 118 -14.38 -21.24 -31.76
CA ARG A 118 -13.65 -21.00 -33.03
C ARG A 118 -13.72 -22.22 -33.94
N PHE A 119 -13.67 -23.42 -33.36
CA PHE A 119 -13.83 -24.67 -34.09
C PHE A 119 -15.22 -24.77 -34.77
N LYS A 120 -16.30 -24.37 -34.10
CA LYS A 120 -17.65 -24.24 -34.72
C LYS A 120 -17.65 -23.34 -35.96
N LYS A 121 -16.82 -22.29 -35.97
CA LYS A 121 -16.63 -21.38 -37.11
C LYS A 121 -15.63 -21.90 -38.15
N LYS A 122 -15.24 -23.18 -38.11
CA LYS A 122 -14.20 -23.80 -38.95
C LYS A 122 -12.82 -23.12 -38.87
N VAL A 123 -12.55 -22.36 -37.80
CA VAL A 123 -11.25 -21.71 -37.57
C VAL A 123 -10.52 -22.44 -36.45
N ARG A 124 -9.33 -22.97 -36.75
CA ARG A 124 -8.48 -23.59 -35.72
C ARG A 124 -7.78 -22.51 -34.90
N LYS A 125 -8.07 -22.45 -33.60
CA LYS A 125 -7.34 -21.61 -32.64
C LYS A 125 -7.11 -22.36 -31.34
N GLN A 126 -5.86 -22.36 -30.87
CA GLN A 126 -5.45 -23.02 -29.63
C GLN A 126 -5.45 -22.04 -28.45
N THR A 127 -5.78 -22.54 -27.27
CA THR A 127 -5.91 -21.77 -26.03
C THR A 127 -5.37 -22.54 -24.85
N SER A 128 -4.63 -21.87 -23.97
CA SER A 128 -4.14 -22.43 -22.69
C SER A 128 -5.14 -22.27 -21.54
N PHE A 129 -6.37 -21.86 -21.84
CA PHE A 129 -7.39 -21.53 -20.86
C PHE A 129 -8.62 -22.42 -21.03
N GLN A 130 -9.25 -22.77 -19.91
CA GLN A 130 -10.51 -23.50 -19.84
C GLN A 130 -11.43 -22.90 -18.78
N CYS A 131 -12.73 -23.16 -18.90
CA CYS A 131 -13.68 -22.84 -17.84
C CYS A 131 -13.48 -23.78 -16.63
N LYS A 132 -13.45 -23.25 -15.40
CA LYS A 132 -13.26 -24.04 -14.16
C LYS A 132 -14.36 -25.10 -13.98
N THR A 133 -15.61 -24.72 -14.23
CA THR A 133 -16.80 -25.57 -14.08
C THR A 133 -17.03 -26.45 -15.30
N CYS A 134 -16.96 -25.91 -16.52
CA CYS A 134 -17.25 -26.70 -17.74
C CYS A 134 -16.06 -27.50 -18.29
N LYS A 135 -14.82 -27.23 -17.88
CA LYS A 135 -13.58 -27.89 -18.36
C LYS A 135 -13.34 -27.83 -19.89
N VAL A 136 -14.04 -26.94 -20.59
CA VAL A 136 -13.93 -26.70 -22.05
C VAL A 136 -12.86 -25.65 -22.35
N GLY A 137 -12.07 -25.86 -23.40
CA GLY A 137 -11.07 -24.90 -23.88
C GLY A 137 -11.69 -23.70 -24.60
N LEU A 138 -11.47 -22.50 -24.07
CA LEU A 138 -12.07 -21.25 -24.57
C LEU A 138 -11.02 -20.13 -24.62
N CYS A 139 -11.08 -19.27 -25.65
CA CYS A 139 -10.20 -18.10 -25.73
C CYS A 139 -10.58 -17.09 -24.63
N ALA A 140 -9.59 -16.35 -24.11
CA ALA A 140 -9.85 -15.23 -23.22
C ALA A 140 -10.72 -14.15 -23.89
N GLY A 141 -11.67 -13.60 -23.15
CA GLY A 141 -12.64 -12.60 -23.59
C GLY A 141 -13.81 -13.19 -24.37
N LYS A 142 -14.05 -12.68 -25.58
CA LYS A 142 -15.28 -12.89 -26.37
C LYS A 142 -15.72 -14.35 -26.54
N CYS A 143 -14.80 -15.30 -26.71
CA CYS A 143 -15.19 -16.71 -26.88
C CYS A 143 -15.69 -17.35 -25.58
N PHE A 144 -15.22 -16.85 -24.43
CA PHE A 144 -15.68 -17.29 -23.12
C PHE A 144 -17.09 -16.77 -22.85
N GLU A 145 -17.32 -15.48 -23.09
CA GLU A 145 -18.63 -14.84 -22.98
C GLU A 145 -19.67 -15.51 -23.89
N VAL A 146 -19.38 -15.62 -25.18
CA VAL A 146 -20.31 -16.23 -26.16
C VAL A 146 -20.68 -17.66 -25.75
N TYR A 147 -19.73 -18.47 -25.29
CA TYR A 147 -20.04 -19.85 -24.87
C TYR A 147 -20.94 -19.92 -23.64
N HIS A 148 -20.83 -18.96 -22.72
CA HIS A 148 -21.61 -18.94 -21.47
C HIS A 148 -22.91 -18.14 -21.57
N ILE A 149 -23.03 -17.24 -22.55
CA ILE A 149 -24.28 -16.54 -22.90
C ILE A 149 -25.17 -17.43 -23.78
N ASP A 150 -24.58 -18.15 -24.74
CA ASP A 150 -25.32 -19.04 -25.66
C ASP A 150 -25.75 -20.36 -25.01
N LYS A 151 -25.60 -20.53 -23.69
CA LYS A 151 -26.10 -21.69 -22.92
C LYS A 151 -27.63 -21.77 -22.83
N ASN A 152 -28.37 -20.89 -23.50
CA ASN A 152 -29.76 -21.10 -23.88
C ASN A 152 -29.93 -21.95 -25.17
N LEU A 153 -28.87 -22.65 -25.59
CA LEU A 153 -28.89 -23.62 -26.70
C LEU A 153 -28.26 -24.95 -26.24
N GLU A 154 -28.75 -25.46 -25.11
CA GLU A 154 -28.81 -26.93 -24.87
C GLU A 154 -30.16 -27.45 -25.38
#